data_AF-A0A7X7QIN2-F1
#
_entry.id   AF-A0A7X7QIN2-F1
#
_cell.length_a   1.000
_cell.length_b   1.000
_cell.length_c   1.000
_cell.angle_alpha   90.00
_cell.angle_beta   90.00
_cell.angle_gamma   90.00
#
_symmetry.space_group_name_H-M   'P 1'
#
loop_
_entity.id
_entity.type
_entity.pdbx_description
1 polymer ?
#
loop_
_entity_poly.entity_id
_entity_poly.type
_entity_poly.pdbx_seq_one_letter_code
_entity_poly.pdbx_strand_id
1 'polypeptide(L)'
;MTDGIFSDGIWKLAGISYAVDGPFSLTGDSLDAGFSAAIFDARDLYYKIDGEWMLIEHDEAVPAGSYASRISSRLNWINSVVPEPGAVALLISGGAILAMFGFFARCRQGSK
;
A
#
# COMPACT_ATOMS: atom_id res chain seq x y z
N MET A 1 -1.75 6.80 -4.59
CA MET A 1 -3.14 6.31 -4.67
C MET A 1 -3.13 4.89 -4.11
N THR A 2 -3.68 4.68 -2.92
CA THR A 2 -3.80 3.36 -2.27
C THR A 2 -5.14 2.76 -2.70
N ASP A 3 -5.11 1.71 -3.50
CA ASP A 3 -6.32 1.00 -3.93
C ASP A 3 -6.70 -0.09 -2.92
N GLY A 4 -7.99 -0.19 -2.62
CA GLY A 4 -8.55 -1.07 -1.59
C GLY A 4 -9.62 -1.97 -2.18
N ILE A 5 -9.53 -3.27 -1.94
CA ILE A 5 -10.56 -4.24 -2.31
C ILE A 5 -11.43 -4.52 -1.09
N PHE A 6 -12.73 -4.34 -1.23
CA PHE A 6 -13.69 -4.77 -0.21
C PHE A 6 -14.09 -6.23 -0.45
N SER A 7 -13.78 -7.12 0.49
CA SER A 7 -14.09 -8.55 0.40
C SER A 7 -14.37 -9.10 1.81
N ASP A 8 -15.44 -9.88 1.93
CA ASP A 8 -15.88 -10.51 3.18
C ASP A 8 -16.17 -9.52 4.33
N GLY A 9 -16.63 -8.32 4.01
CA GLY A 9 -16.89 -7.28 5.01
C GLY A 9 -15.64 -6.54 5.51
N ILE A 10 -14.47 -6.83 4.94
CA ILE A 10 -13.18 -6.26 5.37
C ILE A 10 -12.54 -5.52 4.18
N TRP A 11 -12.02 -4.32 4.46
CA TRP A 11 -11.18 -3.58 3.53
C TRP A 11 -9.78 -4.16 3.50
N LYS A 12 -9.37 -4.67 2.34
CA LYS A 12 -8.04 -5.26 2.11
C LYS A 12 -7.24 -4.30 1.23
N LEU A 13 -5.96 -4.09 1.54
CA LEU A 13 -5.06 -3.32 0.68
C LEU A 13 -4.78 -4.13 -0.60
N ALA A 14 -5.18 -3.61 -1.76
CA ALA A 14 -5.08 -4.32 -3.04
C ALA A 14 -3.63 -4.37 -3.55
N GLY A 15 -2.84 -3.36 -3.21
CA GLY A 15 -1.45 -3.22 -3.63
C GLY A 15 -0.88 -1.86 -3.24
N ILE A 16 0.43 -1.70 -3.41
CA ILE A 16 1.10 -0.39 -3.35
C ILE A 16 1.58 -0.08 -4.77
N SER A 17 1.19 1.07 -5.30
CA SER A 17 1.70 1.58 -6.59
C SER A 17 3.23 1.63 -6.53
N TYR A 18 3.88 0.88 -7.41
CA TYR A 18 5.33 0.71 -7.43
C TYR A 18 5.97 1.56 -8.52
N ALA A 19 5.40 1.51 -9.73
CA ALA A 19 5.90 2.24 -10.88
C ALA A 19 4.77 2.56 -11.85
N VAL A 20 5.02 3.49 -12.77
CA VAL A 20 4.18 3.81 -13.92
C VAL A 20 5.10 3.99 -15.13
N ASP A 21 4.55 3.82 -16.34
CA ASP A 21 5.30 4.15 -17.56
C ASP A 21 5.64 5.65 -17.60
N GLY A 22 6.65 6.02 -18.40
CA GLY A 22 7.14 7.39 -18.54
C GLY A 22 8.65 7.44 -18.82
N PRO A 23 9.23 8.65 -18.94
CA PRO A 23 8.59 9.94 -18.71
C PRO A 23 7.69 10.39 -19.88
N PHE A 24 6.66 11.16 -19.56
CA PHE A 24 5.78 11.87 -20.50
C PHE A 24 6.07 13.38 -20.48
N SER A 25 5.72 14.09 -21.55
CA SER A 25 5.80 15.55 -21.63
C SER A 25 4.56 16.13 -22.30
N LEU A 26 4.18 17.35 -21.91
CA LEU A 26 3.10 18.11 -22.55
C LEU A 26 3.58 18.94 -23.75
N THR A 27 4.88 19.24 -23.82
CA THR A 27 5.44 20.20 -24.78
C THR A 27 6.41 19.56 -25.77
N GLY A 28 7.06 18.46 -25.40
CA GLY A 28 8.09 17.80 -26.20
C GLY A 28 9.39 18.59 -26.32
N ASP A 29 9.60 19.63 -25.49
CA ASP A 29 10.83 20.42 -25.49
C ASP A 29 12.02 19.55 -25.04
N SER A 30 13.15 19.63 -25.74
CA SER A 30 14.36 18.87 -25.39
C SER A 30 14.88 19.16 -23.97
N LEU A 31 14.54 20.32 -23.41
CA LEU A 31 14.84 20.71 -22.03
C LEU A 31 13.80 20.24 -21.01
N ASP A 32 12.65 19.70 -21.45
CA ASP A 32 11.64 19.16 -20.54
C ASP A 32 12.16 17.89 -19.86
N ALA A 33 12.10 17.88 -18.52
CA ALA A 33 12.45 16.73 -17.71
C ALA A 33 11.37 15.62 -17.78
N GLY A 34 10.16 16.00 -18.20
CA GLY A 34 9.00 15.13 -18.23
C GLY A 34 8.47 14.75 -16.85
N PHE A 35 7.41 13.97 -16.83
CA PHE A 35 6.74 13.50 -15.62
C PHE A 35 6.33 12.03 -15.75
N SER A 36 6.19 11.36 -14.61
CA SER A 36 5.65 10.00 -14.53
C SER A 36 4.24 10.07 -13.95
N ALA A 37 3.26 9.46 -14.62
CA ALA A 37 1.88 9.42 -14.15
C ALA A 37 1.19 8.12 -14.59
N ALA A 38 0.15 7.71 -13.85
CA ALA A 38 -0.77 6.68 -14.29
C ALA A 38 -1.75 7.33 -15.29
N ILE A 39 -1.57 7.05 -16.57
CA ILE A 39 -2.32 7.70 -17.65
C ILE A 39 -3.24 6.68 -18.33
N PHE A 40 -4.54 6.99 -18.38
CA PHE A 40 -5.53 6.13 -19.04
C PHE A 40 -5.51 6.25 -20.56
N ASP A 41 -5.15 7.43 -21.07
CA ASP A 41 -4.98 7.73 -22.49
C ASP A 41 -3.82 8.72 -22.65
N ALA A 42 -2.72 8.24 -23.23
CA ALA A 42 -1.48 8.98 -23.38
C ALA A 42 -1.36 9.68 -24.74
N ARG A 43 -2.43 9.68 -25.55
CA ARG A 43 -2.47 10.49 -26.77
C ARG A 43 -2.24 11.96 -26.48
N ASP A 44 -1.71 12.66 -27.47
CA ASP A 44 -1.35 14.09 -27.40
C ASP A 44 -0.28 14.43 -26.35
N LEU A 45 0.32 13.41 -25.73
CA LEU A 45 1.52 13.54 -24.91
C LEU A 45 2.74 13.11 -25.70
N TYR A 46 3.90 13.60 -25.28
CA TYR A 46 5.18 13.18 -25.79
C TYR A 46 5.77 12.08 -24.90
N TYR A 47 6.41 11.10 -25.51
CA TYR A 47 7.16 10.04 -24.82
C TYR A 47 8.60 10.04 -25.28
N LYS A 48 9.52 9.73 -24.37
CA LYS A 48 10.95 9.78 -24.65
C LYS A 48 11.43 8.46 -25.25
N ILE A 49 11.87 8.49 -26.51
CA ILE A 49 12.45 7.34 -27.21
C ILE A 49 13.84 7.76 -27.70
N ASP A 50 14.86 6.99 -27.32
CA ASP A 50 16.26 7.25 -27.67
C ASP A 50 16.76 8.67 -27.33
N GLY A 51 16.19 9.29 -26.29
CA GLY A 51 16.56 10.62 -25.82
C GLY A 51 15.76 11.77 -26.42
N GLU A 52 14.96 11.52 -27.45
CA GLU A 52 14.12 12.51 -28.13
C GLU A 52 12.65 12.37 -27.71
N TRP A 53 11.94 13.49 -27.70
CA TRP A 53 10.50 13.51 -27.44
C TRP A 53 9.74 13.21 -28.72
N MET A 54 8.93 12.15 -28.71
CA MET A 54 8.04 11.81 -29.82
C MET A 54 6.59 11.91 -29.38
N LEU A 55 5.78 12.61 -30.17
CA LEU A 55 4.35 12.73 -29.94
C LEU A 55 3.67 11.37 -30.10
N ILE A 56 2.83 11.00 -29.13
CA ILE A 56 1.98 9.82 -29.22
C ILE A 56 0.75 10.19 -30.06
N GLU A 57 0.88 10.03 -31.38
CA GLU A 57 -0.22 10.19 -32.33
C GLU A 57 -0.87 8.82 -32.58
N HIS A 58 -2.15 8.70 -32.23
CA HIS A 58 -2.92 7.47 -32.48
C HIS A 58 -4.43 7.77 -32.53
N ASP A 59 -5.17 7.06 -33.38
CA ASP A 59 -6.62 7.27 -33.54
C ASP A 59 -7.42 6.71 -32.35
N GLU A 60 -6.94 5.62 -31.75
CA GLU A 60 -7.52 4.97 -30.57
C GLU A 60 -6.76 5.29 -29.29
N ALA A 61 -7.44 5.23 -28.13
CA ALA A 61 -6.83 5.49 -26.82
C ALA A 61 -5.58 4.64 -26.56
N VAL A 62 -4.51 5.27 -26.10
CA VAL A 62 -3.22 4.61 -25.82
C VAL A 62 -3.03 4.51 -24.31
N PRO A 63 -3.34 3.37 -23.67
CA PRO A 63 -3.22 3.23 -22.23
C PRO A 63 -1.76 3.13 -21.80
N ALA A 64 -1.40 3.81 -20.70
CA ALA A 64 -0.11 3.64 -20.04
C ALA A 64 -0.20 2.58 -18.94
N GLY A 65 0.91 1.88 -18.73
CA GLY A 65 1.07 0.88 -17.69
C GLY A 65 1.21 1.49 -16.30
N SER A 66 0.55 0.85 -15.32
CA SER A 66 0.79 1.07 -13.89
C SER A 66 1.10 -0.27 -13.23
N TYR A 67 2.16 -0.31 -12.42
CA TYR A 67 2.66 -1.52 -11.80
C TYR A 67 2.55 -1.39 -10.29
N ALA A 68 2.02 -2.43 -9.65
CA ALA A 68 1.86 -2.48 -8.20
C ALA A 68 2.62 -3.67 -7.61
N SER A 69 3.21 -3.46 -6.43
CA SER A 69 3.73 -4.56 -5.63
C SER A 69 2.58 -5.37 -5.05
N ARG A 70 2.55 -6.67 -5.36
CA ARG A 70 1.59 -7.61 -4.78
C ARG A 70 1.90 -7.79 -3.29
N ILE A 71 0.96 -7.40 -2.43
CA ILE A 71 1.11 -7.54 -0.98
C ILE A 71 0.97 -9.00 -0.52
N SER A 72 0.12 -9.78 -1.20
CA SER A 72 -0.16 -11.16 -0.80
C SER A 72 1.07 -12.09 -0.83
N SER A 73 2.02 -11.85 -1.73
CA SER A 73 3.28 -12.62 -1.77
C SER A 73 4.23 -12.28 -0.62
N ARG A 74 4.00 -11.18 0.10
CA ARG A 74 4.84 -10.70 1.21
C ARG A 74 4.22 -10.91 2.58
N LEU A 75 3.05 -11.56 2.68
CA LEU A 75 2.31 -11.70 3.95
C LEU A 75 3.13 -12.36 5.06
N ASN A 76 3.87 -13.43 4.77
CA ASN A 76 4.70 -14.10 5.78
C ASN A 76 5.76 -13.16 6.37
N TRP A 77 6.41 -12.36 5.52
CA TRP A 77 7.38 -11.37 5.99
C TRP A 77 6.70 -10.25 6.76
N ILE A 78 5.59 -9.70 6.27
CA ILE A 78 4.82 -8.65 6.96
C ILE A 78 4.41 -9.11 8.35
N ASN A 79 3.86 -10.32 8.47
CA ASN A 79 3.45 -10.90 9.76
C ASN A 79 4.63 -11.16 10.71
N SER A 80 5.86 -11.28 10.19
CA SER A 80 7.05 -11.45 11.03
C SER A 80 7.55 -10.13 11.63
N VAL A 81 7.22 -8.98 11.02
CA VAL A 81 7.69 -7.65 11.45
C VAL A 81 6.58 -6.78 12.04
N VAL A 82 5.32 -7.05 11.70
CA VAL A 82 4.13 -6.38 12.25
C VAL A 82 3.42 -7.37 13.18
N PRO A 83 3.47 -7.16 14.51
CA PRO A 83 2.68 -7.97 15.43
C PRO A 83 1.19 -7.79 15.15
N GLU A 84 0.42 -8.87 15.24
CA GLU A 84 -1.03 -8.80 15.13
C GLU A 84 -1.58 -7.82 16.20
N PRO A 85 -2.41 -6.83 15.83
CA PRO A 85 -2.99 -5.90 16.79
C PRO A 85 -3.70 -6.58 17.98
N GLY A 86 -4.28 -7.77 17.74
CA GLY A 86 -4.94 -8.57 18.77
C GLY A 86 -3.98 -9.12 19.84
N ALA A 87 -2.73 -9.42 19.50
CA ALA A 87 -1.74 -9.95 20.44
C ALA A 87 -1.41 -8.93 21.54
N VAL A 88 -1.31 -7.64 21.18
CA VAL A 88 -1.04 -6.56 22.14
C VAL A 88 -2.24 -6.35 23.07
N ALA A 89 -3.47 -6.37 22.51
CA ALA A 89 -4.70 -6.27 23.30
C ALA A 89 -4.86 -7.44 24.29
N LEU A 90 -4.51 -8.67 23.88
CA LEU A 90 -4.53 -9.86 24.74
C LEU A 90 -3.49 -9.81 25.86
N LEU A 91 -2.28 -9.29 25.60
CA LEU A 91 -1.24 -9.16 26.64
C LEU A 91 -1.65 -8.16 27.72
N ILE A 92 -2.25 -7.03 27.33
CA ILE A 92 -2.71 -6.00 28.28
C ILE A 92 -3.91 -6.50 29.11
N SER A 93 -4.88 -7.14 28.46
CA SER A 93 -6.08 -7.65 29.15
C SER A 93 -5.81 -8.90 29.99
N GLY A 94 -5.02 -9.85 29.49
CA GLY A 94 -4.65 -11.07 30.23
C GLY A 94 -3.80 -10.79 31.47
N GLY A 95 -2.86 -9.85 31.39
CA GLY A 95 -2.05 -9.41 32.54
C GLY A 95 -2.87 -8.74 33.65
N ALA A 96 -3.85 -7.90 33.26
CA ALA A 96 -4.74 -7.23 34.21
C ALA A 96 -5.67 -8.22 34.95
N ILE A 97 -6.17 -9.25 34.26
CA ILE A 97 -7.05 -10.26 34.84
C ILE A 97 -6.30 -11.13 35.87
N LEU A 98 -5.08 -11.58 35.57
CA LEU A 98 -4.26 -12.38 36.49
C LEU A 98 -3.84 -11.59 37.74
N ALA A 99 -3.50 -10.30 37.59
CA ALA A 99 -3.18 -9.42 38.72
C ALA A 99 -4.38 -9.20 39.64
N MET A 100 -5.59 -9.07 39.07
CA MET A 100 -6.83 -8.91 39.83
C MET A 100 -7.17 -10.17 40.63
N PHE A 101 -7.08 -11.37 40.03
CA PHE A 101 -7.30 -12.63 40.75
C PHE A 101 -6.25 -12.89 41.85
N GLY A 102 -4.98 -12.54 41.60
CA GLY A 102 -3.92 -12.64 42.61
C GLY A 102 -4.12 -11.72 43.81
N PHE A 103 -4.61 -10.49 43.58
CA PHE A 103 -4.92 -9.53 44.64
C PHE A 103 -6.11 -9.98 45.49
N PHE A 104 -7.21 -10.46 44.86
CA PHE A 104 -8.37 -10.99 45.57
C PHE A 104 -8.04 -12.27 46.38
N ALA A 105 -7.20 -13.16 45.83
CA ALA A 105 -6.76 -14.36 46.55
C ALA A 105 -5.91 -14.02 47.78
N ARG A 106 -5.07 -12.97 47.70
CA ARG A 106 -4.20 -12.51 48.79
C ARG A 106 -4.97 -11.77 49.89
N CYS A 107 -5.97 -10.96 49.55
CA CYS A 107 -6.85 -10.32 50.54
C CYS A 107 -7.68 -11.35 51.33
N ARG A 108 -8.05 -12.49 50.72
CA ARG A 108 -8.84 -13.53 51.37
C ARG A 108 -8.05 -14.37 52.39
N GLN A 109 -6.72 -14.43 52.27
CA GLN A 109 -5.87 -15.21 53.19
C GLN A 109 -5.40 -14.43 54.43
N GLY A 110 -5.59 -13.09 54.46
CA GLY A 110 -5.22 -12.24 55.61
C GLY A 110 -6.30 -12.10 56.69
N SER A 111 -7.39 -12.87 56.61
CA SER A 111 -8.50 -12.82 57.57
C SER A 111 -8.66 -14.15 58.29
N LYS A 112 -7.71 -14.45 59.20
CA LYS A 112 -7.89 -15.39 60.32
C LYS A 112 -7.13 -14.88 61.52
#